data_AF-A0A7V4NF43-F1
#
_entry.id   AF-A0A7V4NF43-F1
#
_cell.length_a   1.000
_cell.length_b   1.000
_cell.length_c   1.000
_cell.angle_alpha   90.00
_cell.angle_beta   90.00
_cell.angle_gamma   90.00
#
_symmetry.space_group_name_H-M   'P 1'
#
loop_
_entity.id
_entity.type
_entity.pdbx_description
1 polymer ?
#
loop_
_entity_poly.entity_id
_entity_poly.type
_entity_poly.pdbx_seq_one_letter_code
_entity_poly.pdbx_strand_id
1 'polypeptide(L)'
;MNGSEPLSDDFVEQLEKMLDEAKHTACPPCVKCGWCCKHTVCYYGEWDYEKNQCKYLTEDNLCSKYEEINAFEESQKLEIRLFGSGCCLNYENPDRVRILKKSQK
;
A
#
# COMPACT_ATOMS: atom_id res chain seq x y z
N MET A 1 5.14 -30.52 28.92
CA MET A 1 4.66 -29.14 29.16
C MET A 1 5.49 -28.24 28.26
N ASN A 2 4.91 -27.71 27.18
CA ASN A 2 5.60 -26.74 26.31
C ASN A 2 5.56 -25.39 27.01
N GLY A 3 6.59 -25.10 27.80
CA GLY A 3 6.82 -23.76 28.33
C GLY A 3 7.49 -22.94 27.24
N SER A 4 6.74 -22.12 26.52
CA SER A 4 7.35 -21.09 25.68
C SER A 4 8.01 -20.09 26.62
N GLU A 5 9.35 -20.00 26.57
CA GLU A 5 10.08 -18.96 27.26
C GLU A 5 9.57 -17.58 26.81
N PRO A 6 9.44 -16.61 27.74
CA PRO A 6 9.06 -15.26 27.37
C PRO A 6 10.14 -14.63 26.49
N LEU A 7 9.70 -13.81 25.52
CA LEU A 7 10.60 -13.03 24.68
C LEU A 7 11.48 -12.12 25.57
N SER A 8 12.75 -11.96 25.22
CA SER A 8 13.64 -11.05 25.94
C SER A 8 13.22 -9.60 25.73
N ASP A 9 13.39 -8.77 26.77
CA ASP A 9 13.05 -7.35 26.72
C ASP A 9 13.77 -6.62 25.57
N ASP A 10 15.04 -6.96 25.30
CA ASP A 10 15.82 -6.41 24.18
C ASP A 10 15.22 -6.75 22.80
N PHE A 11 14.62 -7.93 22.66
CA PHE A 11 13.94 -8.31 21.42
C PHE A 11 12.62 -7.54 21.26
N VAL A 12 11.87 -7.35 22.34
CA VAL A 12 10.63 -6.56 22.33
C VAL A 12 10.93 -5.12 21.95
N GLU A 13 11.97 -4.52 22.53
CA GLU A 13 12.37 -3.13 22.26
C GLU A 13 12.85 -2.93 20.81
N GLN A 14 13.60 -3.90 20.26
CA GLN A 14 13.96 -3.89 18.84
C GLN A 14 12.74 -4.02 17.93
N LEU A 15 11.78 -4.88 18.28
CA LEU A 15 10.56 -5.09 17.50
C LEU A 15 9.70 -3.82 17.50
N GLU A 16 9.56 -3.16 18.64
CA GLU A 16 8.84 -1.89 18.78
C GLU A 16 9.49 -0.80 17.91
N LYS A 17 10.82 -0.71 17.91
CA LYS A 17 11.54 0.25 17.06
C LYS A 17 11.34 -0.04 15.57
N MET A 18 11.40 -1.30 15.14
CA MET A 18 11.12 -1.68 13.75
C MET A 18 9.67 -1.39 13.36
N LEU A 19 8.72 -1.58 14.29
CA LEU A 19 7.31 -1.26 14.08
C LEU A 19 7.09 0.25 13.94
N ASP A 20 7.74 1.07 14.76
CA ASP A 20 7.65 2.53 14.64
C ASP A 20 8.32 3.04 13.36
N GLU A 21 9.48 2.49 12.98
CA GLU A 21 10.08 2.77 11.68
C GLU A 21 9.17 2.33 10.52
N ALA A 22 8.47 1.20 10.65
CA ALA A 22 7.52 0.71 9.65
C ALA A 22 6.23 1.54 9.58
N LYS A 23 5.70 2.02 10.72
CA LYS A 23 4.60 2.99 10.76
C LYS A 23 4.99 4.28 10.04
N HIS A 24 6.27 4.63 10.08
CA HIS A 24 6.82 5.80 9.39
C HIS A 24 7.40 5.49 8.01
N THR A 25 7.42 4.24 7.54
CA THR A 25 7.78 3.93 6.15
C THR A 25 6.70 4.45 5.22
N ALA A 26 6.92 5.69 4.78
CA ALA A 26 6.20 6.31 3.70
C ALA A 26 6.05 5.34 2.53
N CYS A 27 4.84 5.27 1.96
CA CYS A 27 4.60 4.52 0.74
C CYS A 27 5.75 4.74 -0.26
N PRO A 28 6.37 3.68 -0.78
CA PRO A 28 7.50 3.84 -1.67
C PRO A 28 7.08 4.61 -2.94
N PRO A 29 8.01 5.29 -3.63
CA PRO A 29 7.67 6.17 -4.76
C PRO A 29 6.75 5.49 -5.76
N CYS A 30 5.68 6.16 -6.16
CA CYS A 30 4.70 5.62 -7.11
C CYS A 30 5.38 5.27 -8.44
N VAL A 31 5.30 4.01 -8.86
CA VAL A 31 5.83 3.55 -10.17
C VAL A 31 4.75 3.46 -11.24
N LYS A 32 3.58 4.06 -10.99
CA LYS A 32 2.42 4.07 -11.91
C LYS A 32 2.05 2.66 -12.40
N CYS A 33 2.04 1.67 -11.50
CA CYS A 33 1.69 0.30 -11.87
C CYS A 33 0.17 0.09 -12.07
N GLY A 34 -0.67 0.92 -11.43
CA GLY A 34 -2.13 0.79 -11.45
C GLY A 34 -2.65 -0.49 -10.79
N TRP A 35 -1.81 -1.22 -10.04
CA TRP A 35 -2.09 -2.58 -9.60
C TRP A 35 -3.37 -2.68 -8.76
N CYS A 36 -3.52 -1.84 -7.73
CA CYS A 36 -4.71 -1.85 -6.86
C CYS A 36 -6.00 -1.63 -7.66
N CYS A 37 -5.99 -0.69 -8.61
CA CYS A 37 -7.14 -0.39 -9.47
C CYS A 37 -7.49 -1.51 -10.45
N LYS A 38 -6.63 -2.51 -10.66
CA LYS A 38 -6.87 -3.64 -11.57
C LYS A 38 -7.19 -4.95 -10.86
N HIS A 39 -6.98 -5.03 -9.55
CA HIS A 39 -7.03 -6.30 -8.81
C HIS A 39 -8.06 -6.32 -7.68
N THR A 40 -8.46 -5.17 -7.14
CA THR A 40 -9.37 -5.14 -5.99
C THR A 40 -10.28 -3.92 -5.98
N VAL A 41 -11.45 -4.10 -5.36
CA VAL A 41 -12.41 -3.02 -5.14
C VAL A 41 -11.82 -2.04 -4.12
N CYS A 42 -11.79 -0.76 -4.49
CA CYS A 42 -11.30 0.31 -3.64
C CYS A 42 -12.46 0.92 -2.85
N TYR A 43 -12.28 1.17 -1.54
CA TYR A 43 -13.26 1.84 -0.69
C TYR A 43 -13.69 3.23 -1.21
N TYR A 44 -12.80 3.92 -1.92
CA TYR A 44 -13.00 5.27 -2.45
C TYR A 44 -13.44 5.32 -3.93
N GLY A 45 -13.46 4.16 -4.57
CA GLY A 45 -13.66 4.03 -6.01
C GLY A 45 -14.95 3.29 -6.35
N GLU A 46 -15.12 3.06 -7.65
CA GLU A 46 -16.22 2.27 -8.19
C GLU A 46 -15.63 1.23 -9.14
N TRP A 47 -16.09 -0.01 -9.03
CA TRP A 47 -15.61 -1.10 -9.87
C TRP A 47 -16.42 -1.18 -11.16
N ASP A 48 -15.73 -1.22 -12.29
CA ASP A 48 -16.28 -1.52 -13.59
C ASP A 48 -16.21 -3.04 -13.80
N TYR A 49 -17.37 -3.71 -13.71
CA TYR A 49 -17.46 -5.16 -13.90
C TYR A 49 -17.30 -5.59 -15.36
N GLU A 50 -17.57 -4.71 -16.33
CA GLU A 50 -17.37 -5.02 -17.74
C GLU A 50 -15.89 -5.02 -18.09
N LYS A 51 -15.15 -4.02 -17.58
CA LYS A 51 -13.71 -3.88 -17.81
C LYS A 51 -12.85 -4.62 -16.78
N ASN A 52 -13.44 -5.15 -15.72
CA ASN A 52 -12.75 -5.76 -14.57
C ASN A 52 -11.65 -4.85 -13.97
N GLN A 53 -11.97 -3.58 -13.78
CA GLN A 53 -11.04 -2.60 -13.18
C GLN A 53 -11.80 -1.44 -12.53
N CYS A 54 -11.11 -0.62 -11.75
CA CYS A 54 -11.65 0.62 -11.19
C CYS A 54 -12.00 1.62 -12.30
N LYS A 55 -13.18 2.24 -12.23
CA LYS A 55 -13.65 3.28 -13.17
C LYS A 55 -12.74 4.51 -13.22
N TYR A 56 -12.00 4.77 -12.14
CA TYR A 56 -11.15 5.94 -11.98
C TYR A 56 -9.69 5.70 -12.40
N LEU A 57 -9.37 4.51 -12.94
CA LEU A 57 -8.06 4.20 -13.49
C LEU A 57 -7.83 4.97 -14.80
N THR A 58 -6.78 5.78 -14.85
CA THR A 58 -6.37 6.50 -16.07
C THR A 58 -5.56 5.61 -17.00
N GLU A 59 -5.42 6.03 -18.26
CA GLU A 59 -4.58 5.35 -19.25
C GLU A 59 -3.11 5.22 -18.82
N ASP A 60 -2.61 6.21 -18.07
CA ASP A 60 -1.26 6.21 -17.50
C ASP A 60 -1.13 5.36 -16.21
N ASN A 61 -2.12 4.52 -15.91
CA ASN A 61 -2.17 3.68 -14.71
C ASN A 61 -2.13 4.48 -13.39
N LEU A 62 -2.70 5.69 -13.39
CA LEU A 62 -2.87 6.53 -12.21
C LEU A 62 -4.31 6.45 -11.70
N CYS A 63 -4.49 6.77 -10.41
CA CYS A 63 -5.82 6.99 -9.86
C CYS A 63 -6.21 8.45 -10.10
N SER A 64 -7.27 8.71 -10.86
CA SER A 64 -7.77 10.07 -11.12
C SER A 64 -8.29 10.77 -9.86
N LYS A 65 -8.60 10.02 -8.79
CA LYS A 65 -9.07 10.54 -7.49
C LYS A 65 -7.94 10.71 -6.45
N TYR A 66 -6.68 10.55 -6.83
CA TYR A 66 -5.55 10.51 -5.90
C TYR A 66 -5.53 11.69 -4.91
N GLU A 67 -5.62 12.93 -5.41
CA GLU A 67 -5.56 14.13 -4.56
C GLU A 67 -6.78 14.25 -3.64
N GLU A 68 -7.98 13.95 -4.14
CA GLU A 68 -9.22 13.97 -3.36
C GLU A 68 -9.16 12.98 -2.19
N ILE A 69 -8.73 11.75 -2.46
CA ILE A 69 -8.64 10.70 -1.44
C ILE A 69 -7.57 11.05 -0.41
N ASN A 70 -6.42 11.58 -0.85
CA ASN A 70 -5.37 11.95 0.07
C ASN A 70 -5.76 13.12 0.97
N ALA A 71 -6.43 14.14 0.42
CA ALA A 71 -6.95 15.25 1.21
C ALA A 71 -8.03 14.78 2.20
N PHE A 72 -8.90 13.84 1.79
CA PHE A 72 -9.90 13.26 2.66
C PHE A 72 -9.26 12.51 3.83
N GLU A 73 -8.39 11.53 3.57
CA GLU A 73 -7.74 10.75 4.63
C GLU A 73 -6.88 11.63 5.56
N GLU A 74 -6.26 12.69 5.03
CA GLU A 74 -5.51 13.68 5.83
C GLU A 74 -6.44 14.44 6.78
N SER A 75 -7.60 14.88 6.27
CA SER A 75 -8.61 15.57 7.09
C SER A 75 -9.15 14.70 8.23
N GLN A 76 -9.19 13.39 8.03
CA GLN A 76 -9.65 12.42 9.02
C GLN A 76 -8.58 12.08 10.06
N LYS A 77 -7.33 12.53 9.88
CA LYS A 77 -6.19 12.25 10.76
C LYS A 77 -6.03 10.74 11.05
N LEU A 78 -6.24 9.92 10.03
CA LEU A 78 -6.12 8.47 10.17
C LEU A 78 -4.66 8.10 10.46
N GLU A 79 -4.43 7.34 11.52
CA GLU A 79 -3.11 6.79 11.85
C GLU A 79 -2.64 5.79 10.77
N ILE A 80 -3.59 5.10 10.12
CA ILE A 80 -3.35 4.16 9.03
C ILE A 80 -4.16 4.60 7.81
N ARG A 81 -3.47 4.82 6.69
CA ARG A 81 -4.06 5.16 5.39
C ARG A 81 -4.62 3.89 4.73
N LEU A 82 -5.88 3.93 4.29
CA LEU A 82 -6.48 2.82 3.55
C LEU A 82 -6.06 2.89 2.08
N PHE A 83 -6.00 4.10 1.55
CA PHE A 83 -5.58 4.37 0.19
C PHE A 83 -4.09 4.12 0.01
N GLY A 84 -3.72 3.51 -1.11
CA GLY A 84 -2.34 3.20 -1.44
C GLY A 84 -1.81 1.91 -0.81
N SER A 85 -2.35 1.45 0.33
CA SER A 85 -1.91 0.23 1.05
C SER A 85 -1.49 -0.93 0.13
N GLY A 86 -2.38 -1.39 -0.77
CA GLY A 86 -2.05 -2.47 -1.72
C GLY A 86 -1.00 -2.10 -2.78
N CYS A 87 -0.95 -0.85 -3.26
CA CYS A 87 0.07 -0.41 -4.22
C CYS A 87 1.47 -0.27 -3.58
N CYS A 88 1.50 0.07 -2.29
CA CYS A 88 2.70 0.30 -1.50
C CYS A 88 3.34 -1.02 -0.99
N LEU A 89 2.59 -2.12 -0.97
CA LEU A 89 3.08 -3.43 -0.52
C LEU A 89 3.82 -4.17 -1.65
N ASN A 90 5.15 -4.06 -1.68
CA ASN A 90 6.00 -4.72 -2.68
C ASN A 90 5.83 -6.25 -2.72
N TYR A 91 5.59 -6.89 -1.58
CA TYR A 91 5.41 -8.36 -1.49
C TYR A 91 4.10 -8.82 -2.16
N GLU A 92 3.06 -7.97 -2.16
CA GLU A 92 1.75 -8.27 -2.75
C GLU A 92 1.56 -7.69 -4.16
N ASN A 93 2.45 -6.78 -4.58
CA ASN A 93 2.37 -6.10 -5.87
C ASN A 93 3.45 -6.58 -6.87
N PRO A 94 3.22 -7.67 -7.62
CA PRO A 94 4.17 -8.20 -8.58
C PRO A 94 4.48 -7.24 -9.75
N ASP A 95 3.54 -6.36 -10.10
CA ASP A 95 3.73 -5.41 -11.20
C ASP A 95 4.73 -4.32 -10.84
N ARG A 96 4.71 -3.85 -9.59
CA ARG A 96 5.72 -2.92 -9.07
C ARG A 96 7.12 -3.52 -9.16
N VAL A 97 7.31 -4.76 -8.69
CA VAL A 97 8.62 -5.46 -8.74
C VAL A 97 9.11 -5.56 -10.19
N ARG A 98 8.21 -5.88 -11.12
CA ARG A 98 8.52 -6.00 -12.55
C ARG A 98 8.97 -4.67 -13.15
N ILE A 99 8.31 -3.56 -12.82
CA ILE A 99 8.67 -2.22 -13.30
C ILE A 99 10.04 -1.81 -12.76
N LEU A 100 10.25 -1.97 -11.45
CA LEU A 100 11.52 -1.60 -10.81
C LEU A 100 12.71 -2.37 -11.42
N LYS A 101 12.56 -3.66 -11.71
CA LYS A 101 13.59 -4.47 -12.38
C LYS A 101 13.90 -4.01 -13.80
N LYS A 102 12.93 -3.44 -14.52
CA LYS A 102 13.14 -2.90 -15.88
C LYS A 102 13.88 -1.57 -15.84
N SER A 103 13.61 -0.73 -14.84
CA SER A 103 14.24 0.58 -14.70
C SER A 103 15.70 0.55 -14.20
N GLN A 104 16.20 -0.63 -13.81
CA GLN A 104 17.58 -0.84 -13.34
C GLN A 104 18.53 -1.40 -14.43
N LYS A 105 18.03 -1.58 -15.66
CA LYS A 105 18.84 -1.93 -16.84
C LYS A 105 19.19 -0.69 -17.64
#